data_AF-A0A7K0G1C8-F1
#
_entry.id   AF-A0A7K0G1C8-F1
#
_cell.length_a   1.000
_cell.length_b   1.000
_cell.length_c   1.000
_cell.angle_alpha   90.00
_cell.angle_beta   90.00
_cell.angle_gamma   90.00
#
_symmetry.space_group_name_H-M   'P 1'
#
loop_
_entity.id
_entity.type
_entity.pdbx_description
1 polymer ?
#
loop_
_entity_poly.entity_id
_entity_poly.type
_entity_poly.pdbx_seq_one_letter_code
_entity_poly.pdbx_strand_id
1 'polypeptide(L)'
;MPETRRYRYKIIKWIAATFVIAFGLLAAIAWFLNVKSRPLLTEQIKTLLYKSTDSLYTISFSKVTTNVLTGSATLQNVKITADTVRFKELIRLKRAPNNLYTVTLKKLVVRHFHPITLYRQRKLQIEEVIFDKPEVLMMNRQFDFNEDRPPRPIKSPYAFISKNLEEFRIKAIRFQDASFKYVNKNVNKLNVFAIDDLNITLTDLLVDSTSADDPTRFYLLKDVIINLNDYQYTTPNKMYNIKLNKLDFRASTGKLRVNKFELEPRYDEMQFAKVAGHALDRFHIQMSDISMSGIDLPVYISKQELRAKEMGITNGFISVFNNGSVDQQVGELKIGRFPHQLLQKLAPPVLVQKIKLKDVDVSYIIYNSESQQRGRISFEHTSGIFKNVTNLPKIKAINPTMEASLNTQLLGQASLDLNFKFNLESPKGYFEYKGVLHNFNARVLNQITKPLGLVRINRGIVDKLQFDFKADNTGAVGKVDFYYYDLSVALMRNDPAKDHLVARGLISILANALIINSENPNRNNEFTSSVVNYKKPDSSSFFSLIWRSLFEGIKNSIGITEEKQNEIKQHIANFKEMQINHQIRKRNRLKRRQQRAREHRLNEAR
;
A
#
# COMPACT_ATOMS: atom_id res chain seq x y z
N MET A 1 -11.82 -76.60 -52.33
CA MET A 1 -11.20 -75.87 -51.20
C MET A 1 -12.28 -75.36 -50.24
N PRO A 2 -12.49 -75.97 -49.06
CA PRO A 2 -13.19 -75.24 -47.98
C PRO A 2 -12.76 -75.60 -46.53
N GLU A 3 -11.48 -75.88 -46.23
CA GLU A 3 -11.07 -76.19 -44.84
C GLU A 3 -10.32 -75.05 -44.09
N THR A 4 -9.84 -74.01 -44.77
CA THR A 4 -8.97 -73.00 -44.14
C THR A 4 -9.70 -71.87 -43.40
N ARG A 5 -10.99 -71.61 -43.68
CA ARG A 5 -11.78 -70.56 -42.98
C ARG A 5 -12.16 -70.97 -41.55
N ARG A 6 -12.49 -72.24 -41.31
CA ARG A 6 -12.98 -72.72 -40.00
C ARG A 6 -11.88 -72.73 -38.92
N TYR A 7 -10.62 -72.92 -39.33
CA TYR A 7 -9.46 -72.93 -38.42
C TYR A 7 -9.05 -71.52 -37.97
N ARG A 8 -9.10 -70.52 -38.87
CA ARG A 8 -8.82 -69.11 -38.54
C ARG A 8 -9.81 -68.53 -37.51
N TYR A 9 -11.10 -68.85 -37.61
CA TYR A 9 -12.09 -68.42 -36.62
C TYR A 9 -11.92 -69.10 -35.25
N LYS A 10 -11.41 -70.33 -35.19
CA LYS A 10 -11.05 -70.98 -33.92
C LYS A 10 -9.84 -70.30 -33.27
N ILE A 11 -8.79 -70.01 -34.03
CA ILE A 11 -7.59 -69.30 -33.51
C ILE A 11 -7.95 -67.91 -33.00
N ILE A 12 -8.76 -67.13 -33.76
CA ILE A 12 -9.20 -65.80 -33.33
C ILE A 12 -10.09 -65.87 -32.07
N LYS A 13 -10.95 -66.89 -31.95
CA LYS A 13 -11.74 -67.12 -30.72
C LYS A 13 -10.86 -67.45 -29.52
N TRP A 14 -9.81 -68.26 -29.71
CA TRP A 14 -8.87 -68.59 -28.64
C TRP A 14 -8.03 -67.38 -28.23
N ILE A 15 -7.52 -66.59 -29.18
CA ILE A 15 -6.78 -65.35 -28.90
C ILE A 15 -7.70 -64.35 -28.18
N ALA A 16 -8.93 -64.16 -28.64
CA ALA A 16 -9.91 -63.27 -27.99
C ALA A 16 -10.26 -63.76 -26.57
N ALA A 17 -10.43 -65.07 -26.37
CA ALA A 17 -10.67 -65.66 -25.05
C ALA A 17 -9.47 -65.45 -24.11
N THR A 18 -8.23 -65.60 -24.60
CA THR A 18 -7.02 -65.34 -23.81
C THR A 18 -6.90 -63.88 -23.41
N PHE A 19 -7.22 -62.94 -24.32
CA PHE A 19 -7.24 -61.51 -23.99
C PHE A 19 -8.31 -61.14 -22.97
N VAL A 20 -9.51 -61.71 -23.08
CA VAL A 20 -10.60 -61.48 -22.11
C VAL A 20 -10.26 -62.05 -20.73
N ILE A 21 -9.64 -63.23 -20.66
CA ILE A 21 -9.19 -63.84 -19.41
C ILE A 21 -8.04 -63.04 -18.79
N ALA A 22 -7.06 -62.61 -19.59
CA ALA A 22 -5.96 -61.75 -19.13
C ALA A 22 -6.48 -60.40 -18.63
N PHE A 23 -7.43 -59.78 -19.34
CA PHE A 23 -8.05 -58.52 -18.94
C PHE A 23 -8.92 -58.68 -17.69
N GLY A 24 -9.66 -59.79 -17.58
CA GLY A 24 -10.44 -60.15 -16.38
C GLY A 24 -9.55 -60.39 -15.17
N LEU A 25 -8.41 -61.07 -15.33
CA LEU A 25 -7.40 -61.26 -14.28
C LEU A 25 -6.75 -59.93 -13.89
N LEU A 26 -6.38 -59.08 -14.86
CA LEU A 26 -5.87 -57.74 -14.59
C LEU A 26 -6.90 -56.87 -13.87
N ALA A 27 -8.18 -56.95 -14.24
CA ALA A 27 -9.28 -56.25 -13.59
C ALA A 27 -9.53 -56.79 -12.17
N ALA A 28 -9.48 -58.10 -11.96
CA ALA A 28 -9.62 -58.74 -10.66
C ALA A 28 -8.43 -58.43 -9.73
N ILE A 29 -7.20 -58.41 -10.26
CA ILE A 29 -5.99 -57.99 -9.54
C ILE A 29 -6.06 -56.50 -9.22
N ALA A 30 -6.47 -55.65 -10.17
CA ALA A 30 -6.66 -54.22 -9.93
C ALA A 30 -7.75 -53.96 -8.88
N TRP A 31 -8.86 -54.71 -8.92
CA TRP A 31 -9.94 -54.66 -7.93
C TRP A 31 -9.47 -55.13 -6.56
N PHE A 32 -8.79 -56.28 -6.48
CA PHE A 32 -8.24 -56.83 -5.23
C PHE A 32 -7.21 -55.90 -4.59
N LEU A 33 -6.28 -55.36 -5.39
CA LEU A 33 -5.31 -54.37 -4.94
C LEU A 33 -6.02 -53.09 -4.47
N ASN A 34 -7.08 -52.62 -5.14
CA ASN A 34 -7.88 -51.46 -4.70
C ASN A 34 -8.62 -51.71 -3.39
N VAL A 35 -9.23 -52.87 -3.19
CA VAL A 35 -10.00 -53.19 -1.97
C VAL A 35 -9.08 -53.46 -0.77
N LYS A 36 -8.02 -54.25 -0.94
CA LYS A 36 -7.11 -54.62 0.16
C LYS A 36 -6.13 -53.51 0.53
N SER A 37 -5.76 -52.63 -0.41
CA SER A 37 -4.84 -51.52 -0.12
C SER A 37 -5.49 -50.40 0.70
N ARG A 38 -6.81 -50.21 0.66
CA ARG A 38 -7.50 -49.12 1.39
C ARG A 38 -7.21 -49.09 2.90
N PRO A 39 -7.44 -50.17 3.68
CA PRO A 39 -7.16 -50.15 5.12
C PRO A 39 -5.67 -50.02 5.41
N LEU A 40 -4.81 -50.71 4.65
CA LEU A 40 -3.35 -50.62 4.77
C LEU A 40 -2.82 -49.19 4.52
N LEU A 41 -3.24 -48.57 3.43
CA LEU A 41 -2.87 -47.19 3.08
C LEU A 41 -3.39 -46.20 4.12
N THR A 42 -4.61 -46.42 4.62
CA THR A 42 -5.20 -45.58 5.66
C THR A 42 -4.34 -45.56 6.91
N GLU A 43 -4.00 -46.74 7.43
CA GLU A 43 -3.17 -46.85 8.63
C GLU A 43 -1.74 -46.36 8.40
N GLN A 44 -1.17 -46.61 7.21
CA GLN A 44 0.18 -46.18 6.89
C GLN A 44 0.28 -44.64 6.79
N ILE A 45 -0.69 -43.96 6.17
CA ILE A 45 -0.73 -42.50 6.09
C ILE A 45 -0.84 -41.87 7.48
N LYS A 46 -1.75 -42.40 8.33
CA LYS A 46 -1.92 -41.94 9.71
C LYS A 46 -0.65 -42.12 10.53
N THR A 47 -0.08 -43.33 10.46
CA THR A 47 1.14 -43.70 11.19
C THR A 47 2.33 -42.85 10.77
N LEU A 48 2.48 -42.59 9.47
CA LEU A 48 3.58 -41.80 8.93
C LEU A 48 3.54 -40.37 9.48
N LEU A 49 2.40 -39.68 9.39
CA LEU A 49 2.26 -38.32 9.90
C LEU A 49 2.46 -38.26 11.42
N TYR A 50 1.87 -39.20 12.15
CA TYR A 50 1.97 -39.26 13.61
C TYR A 50 3.41 -39.44 14.06
N LYS A 51 4.15 -40.40 13.49
CA LYS A 51 5.55 -40.64 13.83
C LYS A 51 6.48 -39.52 13.36
N SER A 52 6.29 -38.98 12.16
CA SER A 52 7.16 -37.92 11.62
C SER A 52 7.03 -36.59 12.36
N THR A 53 5.94 -36.40 13.11
CA THR A 53 5.66 -35.18 13.86
C THR A 53 5.85 -35.32 15.37
N ASP A 54 6.51 -36.39 15.84
CA ASP A 54 6.68 -36.68 17.27
C ASP A 54 5.32 -36.70 18.02
N SER A 55 4.34 -37.36 17.40
CA SER A 55 2.96 -37.47 17.87
C SER A 55 2.18 -36.14 17.93
N LEU A 56 2.74 -35.05 17.39
CA LEU A 56 2.08 -33.73 17.46
C LEU A 56 0.87 -33.63 16.54
N TYR A 57 0.87 -34.28 15.38
CA TYR A 57 -0.22 -34.17 14.41
C TYR A 57 -0.91 -35.50 14.13
N THR A 58 -2.22 -35.42 13.97
CA THR A 58 -3.07 -36.51 13.49
C THR A 58 -3.74 -36.11 12.19
N ILE A 59 -4.07 -37.10 11.36
CA ILE A 59 -4.80 -36.94 10.11
C ILE A 59 -6.04 -37.83 10.11
N SER A 60 -7.13 -37.27 9.62
CA SER A 60 -8.39 -37.97 9.38
C SER A 60 -8.91 -37.65 7.97
N PHE A 61 -9.64 -38.59 7.38
CA PHE A 61 -10.27 -38.44 6.07
C PHE A 61 -11.43 -39.43 5.95
N SER A 62 -12.44 -39.06 5.15
CA SER A 62 -13.67 -39.85 4.98
C SER A 62 -13.52 -41.03 4.02
N LYS A 63 -12.68 -40.89 2.99
CA LYS A 63 -12.53 -41.90 1.93
C LYS A 63 -11.14 -41.85 1.31
N VAL A 64 -10.62 -43.03 0.97
CA VAL A 64 -9.42 -43.23 0.16
C VAL A 64 -9.83 -43.94 -1.12
N THR A 65 -9.47 -43.38 -2.27
CA THR A 65 -9.60 -44.05 -3.57
C THR A 65 -8.25 -44.13 -4.24
N THR A 66 -7.92 -45.30 -4.79
CA THR A 66 -6.69 -45.52 -5.55
C THR A 66 -7.00 -46.09 -6.93
N ASN A 67 -6.19 -45.72 -7.90
CA ASN A 67 -6.08 -46.39 -9.18
C ASN A 67 -4.61 -46.76 -9.35
N VAL A 68 -4.32 -48.04 -9.18
CA VAL A 68 -2.95 -48.57 -9.21
C VAL A 68 -2.39 -48.57 -10.64
N LEU A 69 -3.24 -48.70 -11.66
CA LEU A 69 -2.84 -48.70 -13.07
C LEU A 69 -2.33 -47.31 -13.51
N THR A 70 -3.06 -46.26 -13.15
CA THR A 70 -2.67 -44.87 -13.45
C THR A 70 -1.77 -44.24 -12.40
N GLY A 71 -1.49 -44.96 -11.31
CA GLY A 71 -0.71 -44.43 -10.18
C GLY A 71 -1.36 -43.19 -9.57
N SER A 72 -2.67 -43.20 -9.31
CA SER A 72 -3.36 -42.06 -8.68
C SER A 72 -4.01 -42.45 -7.36
N ALA A 73 -3.99 -41.53 -6.40
CA ALA A 73 -4.65 -41.68 -5.11
C ALA A 73 -5.43 -40.40 -4.78
N THR A 74 -6.52 -40.54 -4.03
CA THR A 74 -7.30 -39.38 -3.58
C THR A 74 -7.81 -39.63 -2.16
N LEU A 75 -7.64 -38.62 -1.30
CA LEU A 75 -8.27 -38.54 0.01
C LEU A 75 -9.38 -37.49 -0.03
N GLN A 76 -10.52 -37.78 0.61
CA GLN A 76 -11.66 -36.86 0.69
C GLN A 76 -11.90 -36.38 2.13
N ASN A 77 -12.24 -35.09 2.27
CA ASN A 77 -12.51 -34.43 3.55
C ASN A 77 -11.36 -34.64 4.55
N VAL A 78 -10.16 -34.24 4.14
CA VAL A 78 -8.95 -34.40 4.95
C VAL A 78 -8.94 -33.34 6.04
N LYS A 79 -8.62 -33.76 7.27
CA LYS A 79 -8.40 -32.86 8.40
C LYS A 79 -7.13 -33.27 9.13
N ILE A 80 -6.21 -32.31 9.25
CA ILE A 80 -4.97 -32.43 10.00
C ILE A 80 -5.07 -31.49 11.20
N THR A 81 -4.88 -32.03 12.40
CA THR A 81 -5.00 -31.28 13.65
C THR A 81 -3.85 -31.60 14.59
N ALA A 82 -3.40 -30.57 15.31
CA ALA A 82 -2.42 -30.74 16.38
C ALA A 82 -3.07 -31.33 17.64
N ASP A 83 -2.39 -32.25 18.29
CA ASP A 83 -2.71 -32.70 19.64
C ASP A 83 -2.26 -31.65 20.66
N THR A 84 -3.23 -31.02 21.32
CA THR A 84 -2.96 -29.95 22.28
C THR A 84 -2.30 -30.43 23.58
N VAL A 85 -2.49 -31.69 23.96
CA VAL A 85 -1.85 -32.30 25.13
C VAL A 85 -0.37 -32.54 24.82
N ARG A 86 -0.08 -33.19 23.69
CA ARG A 86 1.30 -33.40 23.23
C ARG A 86 2.03 -32.08 23.01
N PHE A 87 1.36 -31.06 22.47
CA PHE A 87 1.96 -29.74 22.29
C PHE A 87 2.40 -29.12 23.63
N LYS A 88 1.56 -29.19 24.67
CA LYS A 88 1.92 -28.71 26.02
C LYS A 88 3.13 -29.46 26.60
N GLU A 89 3.20 -30.76 26.37
CA GLU A 89 4.35 -31.57 26.76
C GLU A 89 5.62 -31.15 26.01
N LEU A 90 5.55 -30.95 24.70
CA LEU A 90 6.68 -30.47 23.88
C LEU A 90 7.16 -29.08 24.31
N ILE A 91 6.28 -28.20 24.81
CA ILE A 91 6.68 -26.92 25.41
C ILE A 91 7.53 -27.16 26.66
N ARG A 92 7.09 -28.05 27.57
CA ARG A 92 7.84 -28.41 28.78
C ARG A 92 9.21 -29.02 28.44
N LEU A 93 9.26 -29.84 27.40
CA LEU A 93 10.50 -30.44 26.87
C LEU A 93 11.36 -29.46 26.05
N LYS A 94 10.95 -28.19 25.90
CA LYS A 94 11.61 -27.17 25.07
C LYS A 94 11.78 -27.62 23.61
N ARG A 95 10.87 -28.45 23.08
CA ARG A 95 10.91 -29.00 21.71
C ARG A 95 9.75 -28.53 20.83
N ALA A 96 8.77 -27.82 21.39
CA ALA A 96 7.60 -27.36 20.63
C ALA A 96 7.97 -26.40 19.48
N PRO A 97 7.31 -26.52 18.32
CA PRO A 97 7.46 -25.56 17.24
C PRO A 97 6.78 -24.23 17.59
N ASN A 98 7.27 -23.13 17.01
CA ASN A 98 6.61 -21.81 17.15
C ASN A 98 5.24 -21.77 16.45
N ASN A 99 5.00 -22.67 15.49
CA ASN A 99 3.83 -22.67 14.62
C ASN A 99 3.02 -23.95 14.80
N LEU A 100 1.74 -23.79 15.12
CA LEU A 100 0.74 -24.85 15.06
C LEU A 100 -0.17 -24.66 13.86
N TYR A 101 -0.43 -25.74 13.14
CA TYR A 101 -1.29 -25.73 11.97
C TYR A 101 -2.56 -26.53 12.21
N THR A 102 -3.65 -26.10 11.62
CA THR A 102 -4.84 -26.92 11.39
C THR A 102 -5.16 -26.80 9.93
N VAL A 103 -5.27 -27.94 9.24
CA VAL A 103 -5.49 -27.97 7.79
C VAL A 103 -6.74 -28.79 7.52
N THR A 104 -7.70 -28.19 6.84
CA THR A 104 -8.86 -28.88 6.28
C THR A 104 -8.85 -28.74 4.78
N LEU A 105 -9.16 -29.81 4.03
CA LEU A 105 -9.29 -29.71 2.58
C LEU A 105 -10.31 -30.71 2.05
N LYS A 106 -11.03 -30.32 0.99
CA LYS A 106 -12.06 -31.16 0.37
C LYS A 106 -11.45 -32.40 -0.27
N LYS A 107 -10.33 -32.22 -0.98
CA LYS A 107 -9.71 -33.29 -1.75
C LYS A 107 -8.20 -33.13 -1.82
N LEU A 108 -7.48 -34.18 -1.41
CA LEU A 108 -6.05 -34.33 -1.69
C LEU A 108 -5.89 -35.32 -2.84
N VAL A 109 -5.26 -34.91 -3.93
CA VAL A 109 -5.04 -35.77 -5.11
C VAL A 109 -3.55 -35.99 -5.31
N VAL A 110 -3.16 -37.24 -5.54
CA VAL A 110 -1.82 -37.62 -6.01
C VAL A 110 -1.99 -38.24 -7.39
N ARG A 111 -1.26 -37.76 -8.39
CA ARG A 111 -1.31 -38.26 -9.78
C ARG A 111 0.04 -38.81 -10.22
N HIS A 112 -0.03 -39.90 -10.99
CA HIS A 112 1.08 -40.58 -11.64
C HIS A 112 2.27 -40.84 -10.71
N PHE A 113 2.03 -41.45 -9.55
CA PHE A 113 3.11 -42.11 -8.83
C PHE A 113 3.51 -43.38 -9.60
N HIS A 114 4.81 -43.70 -9.66
CA HIS A 114 5.32 -44.80 -10.50
C HIS A 114 5.65 -46.05 -9.64
N PRO A 115 4.69 -46.93 -9.32
CA PRO A 115 4.91 -48.05 -8.38
C PRO A 115 5.97 -49.06 -8.84
N ILE A 116 6.12 -49.27 -10.15
CA ILE A 116 7.16 -50.18 -10.69
C ILE A 116 8.56 -49.59 -10.46
N THR A 117 8.73 -48.30 -10.70
CA THR A 117 9.99 -47.57 -10.46
C THR A 117 10.35 -47.56 -8.98
N LEU A 118 9.35 -47.36 -8.10
CA LEU A 118 9.53 -47.46 -6.65
C LEU A 118 10.06 -48.84 -6.24
N TYR A 119 9.46 -49.92 -6.75
CA TYR A 119 9.87 -51.28 -6.40
C TYR A 119 11.25 -51.67 -6.97
N ARG A 120 11.52 -51.36 -8.24
CA ARG A 120 12.75 -51.80 -8.92
C ARG A 120 13.96 -50.92 -8.67
N GLN A 121 13.76 -49.61 -8.54
CA GLN A 121 14.84 -48.62 -8.47
C GLN A 121 14.89 -47.90 -7.13
N ARG A 122 13.98 -48.21 -6.18
CA ARG A 122 13.86 -47.49 -4.91
C ARG A 122 13.65 -45.98 -5.10
N LYS A 123 13.00 -45.58 -6.21
CA LYS A 123 12.69 -44.18 -6.52
C LYS A 123 11.20 -43.90 -6.42
N LEU A 124 10.80 -43.01 -5.52
CA LEU A 124 9.43 -42.54 -5.42
C LEU A 124 9.27 -41.24 -6.20
N GLN A 125 8.76 -41.36 -7.43
CA GLN A 125 8.50 -40.21 -8.30
C GLN A 125 7.00 -39.99 -8.43
N ILE A 126 6.57 -38.76 -8.16
CA ILE A 126 5.19 -38.31 -8.23
C ILE A 126 5.15 -37.12 -9.18
N GLU A 127 4.19 -37.10 -10.11
CA GLU A 127 4.08 -35.96 -11.01
C GLU A 127 3.35 -34.79 -10.38
N GLU A 128 2.23 -35.04 -9.72
CA GLU A 128 1.41 -33.96 -9.21
C GLU A 128 0.74 -34.32 -7.88
N VAL A 129 0.82 -33.40 -6.92
CA VAL A 129 0.03 -33.42 -5.69
C VAL A 129 -0.84 -32.17 -5.66
N ILE A 130 -2.16 -32.32 -5.52
CA ILE A 130 -3.12 -31.21 -5.52
C ILE A 130 -3.85 -31.19 -4.18
N PHE A 131 -3.73 -30.06 -3.49
CA PHE A 131 -4.55 -29.67 -2.35
C PHE A 131 -5.67 -28.77 -2.88
N ASP A 132 -6.89 -29.30 -2.99
CA ASP A 132 -8.07 -28.58 -3.49
C ASP A 132 -8.82 -27.92 -2.33
N LYS A 133 -8.91 -26.59 -2.38
CA LYS A 133 -9.52 -25.71 -1.38
C LYS A 133 -9.04 -26.00 0.04
N PRO A 134 -7.72 -25.94 0.29
CA PRO A 134 -7.19 -26.12 1.63
C PRO A 134 -7.44 -24.86 2.47
N GLU A 135 -8.06 -25.05 3.62
CA GLU A 135 -8.20 -24.06 4.67
C GLU A 135 -7.12 -24.33 5.73
N VAL A 136 -6.21 -23.39 5.91
CA VAL A 136 -5.07 -23.48 6.81
C VAL A 136 -5.19 -22.44 7.91
N LEU A 137 -5.34 -22.89 9.14
CA LEU A 137 -5.19 -22.05 10.33
C LEU A 137 -3.78 -22.22 10.90
N MET A 138 -3.00 -21.16 10.89
CA MET A 138 -1.68 -21.09 11.52
C MET A 138 -1.76 -20.26 12.80
N MET A 139 -1.40 -20.87 13.92
CA MET A 139 -1.27 -20.22 15.21
C MET A 139 0.20 -20.13 15.59
N ASN A 140 0.71 -18.90 15.71
CA ASN A 140 2.11 -18.64 16.04
C ASN A 140 2.26 -18.16 17.48
N ARG A 141 3.21 -18.78 18.19
CA ARG A 141 3.72 -18.36 19.49
C ARG A 141 5.23 -18.60 19.50
N GLN A 142 6.02 -17.53 19.60
CA GLN A 142 7.45 -17.59 19.80
C GLN A 142 7.75 -18.16 21.19
N PHE A 143 8.79 -18.99 21.24
CA PHE A 143 9.33 -19.54 22.48
C PHE A 143 10.82 -19.22 22.54
N ASP A 144 11.29 -18.69 23.66
CA ASP A 144 12.69 -18.27 23.85
C ASP A 144 13.69 -19.38 23.49
N PHE A 145 13.35 -20.63 23.79
CA PHE A 145 14.20 -21.78 23.47
C PHE A 145 14.36 -22.07 21.96
N ASN A 146 13.69 -21.33 21.08
CA ASN A 146 13.82 -21.43 19.63
C ASN A 146 14.59 -20.26 18.99
N GLU A 147 14.86 -19.15 19.70
CA GLU A 147 15.44 -17.92 19.13
C GLU A 147 16.91 -18.06 18.68
N ASP A 148 17.66 -19.03 19.22
CA ASP A 148 19.08 -19.27 18.89
C ASP A 148 19.35 -20.62 18.23
N ARG A 149 18.31 -21.31 17.75
CA ARG A 149 18.50 -22.62 17.10
C ARG A 149 18.97 -22.42 15.67
N PRO A 150 20.03 -23.14 15.22
CA PRO A 150 20.32 -23.18 13.80
C PRO A 150 19.09 -23.68 13.04
N PRO A 151 18.83 -23.18 11.82
CA PRO A 151 17.69 -23.62 11.02
C PRO A 151 17.71 -25.14 10.91
N ARG A 152 16.70 -25.80 11.46
CA ARG A 152 16.54 -27.26 11.35
C ARG A 152 16.13 -27.60 9.92
N PRO A 153 16.61 -28.72 9.35
CA PRO A 153 17.35 -29.80 10.01
C PRO A 153 18.89 -29.72 9.87
N ILE A 154 19.61 -30.21 10.89
CA ILE A 154 21.08 -30.39 10.88
C ILE A 154 21.52 -31.53 9.94
N LYS A 155 20.61 -32.44 9.59
CA LYS A 155 20.83 -33.55 8.65
C LYS A 155 19.97 -33.34 7.40
N SER A 156 20.54 -33.64 6.23
CA SER A 156 19.80 -33.64 4.96
C SER A 156 18.51 -34.48 5.07
N PRO A 157 17.36 -34.01 4.54
CA PRO A 157 16.13 -34.79 4.48
C PRO A 157 16.31 -36.17 3.84
N TYR A 158 17.33 -36.35 2.98
CA TYR A 158 17.68 -37.65 2.41
C TYR A 158 18.03 -38.70 3.47
N ALA A 159 18.66 -38.31 4.58
CA ALA A 159 19.05 -39.25 5.64
C ALA A 159 17.85 -39.98 6.28
N PHE A 160 16.64 -39.42 6.19
CA PHE A 160 15.42 -40.04 6.70
C PHE A 160 14.83 -41.07 5.74
N ILE A 161 15.12 -40.95 4.45
CA ILE A 161 14.55 -41.82 3.40
C ILE A 161 15.56 -42.82 2.83
N SER A 162 16.87 -42.56 2.96
CA SER A 162 17.97 -43.30 2.30
C SER A 162 18.01 -44.80 2.59
N LYS A 163 17.40 -45.26 3.70
CA LYS A 163 17.28 -46.69 4.00
C LYS A 163 16.38 -47.43 3.00
N ASN A 164 15.36 -46.76 2.48
CA ASN A 164 14.31 -47.36 1.66
C ASN A 164 14.22 -46.75 0.25
N LEU A 165 14.68 -45.51 0.07
CA LEU A 165 14.59 -44.74 -1.16
C LEU A 165 15.93 -44.13 -1.53
N GLU A 166 16.32 -44.25 -2.79
CA GLU A 166 17.43 -43.49 -3.37
C GLU A 166 16.98 -42.08 -3.79
N GLU A 167 15.71 -41.91 -4.12
CA GLU A 167 15.15 -40.65 -4.60
C GLU A 167 13.69 -40.52 -4.17
N PHE A 168 13.31 -39.34 -3.70
CA PHE A 168 11.92 -38.93 -3.57
C PHE A 168 11.71 -37.60 -4.32
N ARG A 169 10.83 -37.62 -5.32
CA ARG A 169 10.61 -36.47 -6.20
C ARG A 169 9.13 -36.20 -6.41
N ILE A 170 8.74 -34.92 -6.33
CA ILE A 170 7.42 -34.45 -6.73
C ILE A 170 7.59 -33.34 -7.76
N LYS A 171 7.13 -33.55 -9.02
CA LYS A 171 7.31 -32.53 -10.07
C LYS A 171 6.49 -31.27 -9.78
N ALA A 172 5.27 -31.38 -9.26
CA ALA A 172 4.45 -30.24 -8.88
C ALA A 172 3.60 -30.51 -7.63
N ILE A 173 3.59 -29.58 -6.69
CA ILE A 173 2.64 -29.53 -5.58
C ILE A 173 1.80 -28.27 -5.74
N ARG A 174 0.48 -28.40 -5.84
CA ARG A 174 -0.45 -27.29 -6.09
C ARG A 174 -1.41 -27.15 -4.92
N PHE A 175 -1.50 -25.95 -4.38
CA PHE A 175 -2.55 -25.52 -3.48
C PHE A 175 -3.47 -24.64 -4.31
N GLN A 176 -4.70 -25.12 -4.56
CA GLN A 176 -5.68 -24.46 -5.40
C GLN A 176 -6.75 -23.84 -4.51
N ASP A 177 -7.03 -22.55 -4.72
CA ASP A 177 -8.03 -21.78 -3.96
C ASP A 177 -7.84 -21.93 -2.44
N ALA A 178 -6.61 -21.73 -1.96
CA ALA A 178 -6.29 -21.89 -0.55
C ALA A 178 -6.76 -20.69 0.28
N SER A 179 -7.34 -20.98 1.43
CA SER A 179 -7.64 -20.01 2.49
C SER A 179 -6.61 -20.17 3.60
N PHE A 180 -6.02 -19.07 4.02
CA PHE A 180 -5.01 -19.06 5.08
C PHE A 180 -5.35 -18.02 6.14
N LYS A 181 -5.40 -18.46 7.39
CA LYS A 181 -5.66 -17.63 8.56
C LYS A 181 -4.49 -17.72 9.53
N TYR A 182 -3.84 -16.60 9.78
CA TYR A 182 -2.75 -16.48 10.72
C TYR A 182 -3.21 -15.80 12.01
N VAL A 183 -2.84 -16.39 13.15
CA VAL A 183 -3.12 -15.87 14.50
C VAL A 183 -1.82 -15.69 15.24
N ASN A 184 -1.44 -14.43 15.51
CA ASN A 184 -0.28 -14.09 16.33
C ASN A 184 -0.66 -14.09 17.82
N LYS A 185 -0.06 -14.98 18.62
CA LYS A 185 -0.24 -15.06 20.08
C LYS A 185 0.93 -14.45 20.89
N ASN A 186 1.83 -13.73 20.24
CA ASN A 186 2.95 -13.03 20.89
C ASN A 186 2.58 -11.62 21.36
N VAL A 187 1.41 -11.12 20.96
CA VAL A 187 0.92 -9.78 21.25
C VAL A 187 -0.32 -9.82 22.15
N ASN A 188 -0.46 -8.83 23.03
CA ASN A 188 -1.55 -8.76 24.02
C ASN A 188 -2.95 -8.67 23.40
N LYS A 189 -3.08 -8.21 22.15
CA LYS A 189 -4.30 -8.26 21.35
C LYS A 189 -4.10 -9.23 20.20
N LEU A 190 -5.00 -10.22 20.07
CA LEU A 190 -4.99 -11.17 18.96
C LEU A 190 -5.00 -10.42 17.62
N ASN A 191 -3.90 -10.52 16.89
CA ASN A 191 -3.81 -10.02 15.52
C ASN A 191 -4.10 -11.18 14.57
N VAL A 192 -5.20 -11.07 13.83
CA VAL A 192 -5.66 -12.10 12.89
C VAL A 192 -5.49 -11.56 11.48
N PHE A 193 -4.71 -12.26 10.67
CA PHE A 193 -4.60 -12.03 9.24
C PHE A 193 -5.29 -13.16 8.50
N ALA A 194 -6.09 -12.83 7.48
CA ALA A 194 -6.77 -13.80 6.65
C ALA A 194 -6.60 -13.44 5.18
N ILE A 195 -6.41 -14.47 4.37
CA ILE A 195 -6.29 -14.41 2.91
C ILE A 195 -7.02 -15.61 2.32
N ASP A 196 -7.79 -15.37 1.28
CA ASP A 196 -8.54 -16.38 0.54
C ASP A 196 -8.07 -16.38 -0.92
N ASP A 197 -8.48 -17.40 -1.68
CA ASP A 197 -8.20 -17.57 -3.12
C ASP A 197 -6.69 -17.55 -3.47
N LEU A 198 -5.86 -18.05 -2.54
CA LEU A 198 -4.42 -18.13 -2.71
C LEU A 198 -4.04 -19.38 -3.51
N ASN A 199 -3.35 -19.19 -4.62
CA ASN A 199 -2.81 -20.29 -5.42
C ASN A 199 -1.30 -20.39 -5.19
N ILE A 200 -0.82 -21.56 -4.77
CA ILE A 200 0.61 -21.81 -4.55
C ILE A 200 1.02 -23.02 -5.37
N THR A 201 2.08 -22.89 -6.18
CA THR A 201 2.70 -24.02 -6.86
C THR A 201 4.15 -24.16 -6.40
N LEU A 202 4.46 -25.29 -5.77
CA LEU A 202 5.83 -25.71 -5.47
C LEU A 202 6.30 -26.60 -6.60
N THR A 203 7.42 -26.23 -7.22
CA THR A 203 7.91 -26.90 -8.43
C THR A 203 9.13 -27.74 -8.10
N ASP A 204 9.09 -28.99 -8.53
CA ASP A 204 10.19 -29.96 -8.50
C ASP A 204 10.83 -30.11 -7.12
N LEU A 205 10.07 -30.63 -6.15
CA LEU A 205 10.63 -31.08 -4.87
C LEU A 205 11.50 -32.31 -5.12
N LEU A 206 12.77 -32.27 -4.71
CA LEU A 206 13.70 -33.40 -4.84
C LEU A 206 14.39 -33.67 -3.52
N VAL A 207 14.36 -34.92 -3.09
CA VAL A 207 15.11 -35.42 -1.94
C VAL A 207 15.96 -36.59 -2.41
N ASP A 208 17.25 -36.36 -2.53
CA ASP A 208 18.30 -37.33 -2.83
C ASP A 208 19.62 -36.92 -2.14
N SER A 209 20.69 -37.69 -2.37
CA SER A 209 22.00 -37.47 -1.77
C SER A 209 22.65 -36.11 -2.08
N THR A 210 22.21 -35.41 -3.13
CA THR A 210 22.81 -34.15 -3.63
C THR A 210 21.91 -32.94 -3.45
N SER A 211 20.59 -33.14 -3.36
CA SER A 211 19.56 -32.12 -3.40
C SER A 211 19.63 -31.06 -2.30
N ALA A 212 20.17 -31.40 -1.13
CA ALA A 212 20.30 -30.48 0.00
C ALA A 212 21.40 -29.43 -0.20
N ASP A 213 22.41 -29.76 -1.02
CA ASP A 213 23.56 -28.90 -1.29
C ASP A 213 23.46 -28.20 -2.65
N ASP A 214 22.37 -28.45 -3.42
CA ASP A 214 22.12 -27.80 -4.71
C ASP A 214 21.72 -26.32 -4.51
N PRO A 215 22.57 -25.36 -4.90
CA PRO A 215 22.31 -23.93 -4.70
C PRO A 215 21.16 -23.40 -5.58
N THR A 216 20.76 -24.16 -6.60
CA THR A 216 19.63 -23.81 -7.47
C THR A 216 18.28 -24.27 -6.89
N ARG A 217 18.29 -24.92 -5.72
CA ARG A 217 17.09 -25.37 -5.03
C ARG A 217 16.88 -24.59 -3.74
N PHE A 218 15.73 -23.92 -3.65
CA PHE A 218 15.28 -23.26 -2.44
C PHE A 218 14.48 -24.25 -1.59
N TYR A 219 15.00 -24.66 -0.43
CA TYR A 219 14.38 -25.70 0.40
C TYR A 219 13.98 -26.95 -0.41
N LEU A 220 14.93 -27.47 -1.21
CA LEU A 220 14.77 -28.65 -2.07
C LEU A 220 13.86 -28.47 -3.30
N LEU A 221 13.25 -27.29 -3.48
CA LEU A 221 12.36 -26.96 -4.60
C LEU A 221 13.12 -26.17 -5.67
N LYS A 222 12.82 -26.40 -6.95
CA LYS A 222 13.31 -25.54 -8.04
C LYS A 222 12.61 -24.19 -8.10
N ASP A 223 11.33 -24.14 -7.71
CA ASP A 223 10.58 -22.88 -7.71
C ASP A 223 9.41 -22.88 -6.73
N VAL A 224 9.00 -21.68 -6.33
CA VAL A 224 7.78 -21.40 -5.58
C VAL A 224 7.06 -20.28 -6.30
N ILE A 225 5.87 -20.57 -6.80
CA ILE A 225 5.00 -19.63 -7.50
C ILE A 225 3.81 -19.35 -6.60
N ILE A 226 3.52 -18.08 -6.35
CA ILE A 226 2.35 -17.64 -5.58
C ILE A 226 1.54 -16.70 -6.46
N ASN A 227 0.24 -16.97 -6.55
CA ASN A 227 -0.71 -16.15 -7.27
C ASN A 227 -1.89 -15.84 -6.35
N LEU A 228 -2.31 -14.58 -6.33
CA LEU A 228 -3.48 -14.10 -5.61
C LEU A 228 -4.23 -13.14 -6.52
N ASN A 229 -5.53 -13.36 -6.68
CA ASN A 229 -6.39 -12.52 -7.51
C ASN A 229 -7.49 -11.89 -6.66
N ASP A 230 -7.84 -10.66 -6.99
CA ASP A 230 -8.98 -9.90 -6.47
C ASP A 230 -9.14 -9.93 -4.93
N TYR A 231 -8.01 -9.87 -4.22
CA TYR A 231 -8.00 -9.80 -2.77
C TYR A 231 -8.60 -8.49 -2.28
N GLN A 232 -9.52 -8.58 -1.33
CA GLN A 232 -10.13 -7.43 -0.69
C GLN A 232 -10.17 -7.60 0.82
N TYR A 233 -9.78 -6.53 1.53
CA TYR A 233 -9.82 -6.45 2.99
C TYR A 233 -10.45 -5.14 3.43
N THR A 234 -11.50 -5.20 4.24
CA THR A 234 -12.08 -4.01 4.88
C THR A 234 -11.34 -3.73 6.18
N THR A 235 -10.87 -2.49 6.37
CA THR A 235 -10.16 -2.11 7.60
C THR A 235 -11.07 -2.25 8.83
N PRO A 236 -10.52 -2.52 10.03
CA PRO A 236 -11.33 -2.76 11.24
C PRO A 236 -12.25 -1.59 11.61
N ASN A 237 -11.80 -0.35 11.36
CA ASN A 237 -12.60 0.85 11.57
C ASN A 237 -13.65 1.09 10.47
N LYS A 238 -13.77 0.19 9.49
CA LYS A 238 -14.75 0.25 8.40
C LYS A 238 -14.63 1.50 7.52
N MET A 239 -13.49 2.20 7.52
CA MET A 239 -13.28 3.43 6.74
C MET A 239 -12.73 3.18 5.34
N TYR A 240 -12.00 2.07 5.13
CA TYR A 240 -11.30 1.78 3.87
C TYR A 240 -11.48 0.33 3.43
N ASN A 241 -11.44 0.12 2.12
CA ASN A 241 -11.16 -1.16 1.48
C ASN A 241 -9.70 -1.13 1.00
N ILE A 242 -8.94 -2.16 1.35
CA ILE A 242 -7.65 -2.47 0.73
C ILE A 242 -7.93 -3.51 -0.35
N LYS A 243 -7.62 -3.18 -1.60
CA LYS A 243 -7.82 -4.07 -2.76
C LYS A 243 -6.48 -4.36 -3.42
N LEU A 244 -6.32 -5.60 -3.85
CA LEU A 244 -5.20 -6.05 -4.64
C LEU A 244 -5.74 -6.92 -5.78
N ASN A 245 -5.64 -6.43 -7.02
CA ASN A 245 -6.25 -7.10 -8.18
C ASN A 245 -5.51 -8.39 -8.56
N LYS A 246 -4.18 -8.33 -8.62
CA LYS A 246 -3.37 -9.50 -8.96
C LYS A 246 -2.00 -9.36 -8.35
N LEU A 247 -1.54 -10.41 -7.67
CA LEU A 247 -0.19 -10.57 -7.17
C LEU A 247 0.37 -11.86 -7.75
N ASP A 248 1.54 -11.74 -8.38
CA ASP A 248 2.31 -12.83 -8.93
C ASP A 248 3.71 -12.80 -8.31
N PHE A 249 4.11 -13.89 -7.69
CA PHE A 249 5.45 -14.04 -7.13
C PHE A 249 6.10 -15.32 -7.65
N ARG A 250 7.40 -15.26 -7.92
CA ARG A 250 8.20 -16.41 -8.32
C ARG A 250 9.58 -16.39 -7.67
N ALA A 251 9.84 -17.39 -6.83
CA ALA A 251 11.08 -17.50 -6.07
C ALA A 251 12.32 -17.65 -6.96
N SER A 252 12.27 -18.45 -8.04
CA SER A 252 13.39 -18.66 -8.96
C SER A 252 13.92 -17.37 -9.60
N THR A 253 13.03 -16.39 -9.80
CA THR A 253 13.39 -15.07 -10.35
C THR A 253 13.58 -14.00 -9.27
N GLY A 254 13.15 -14.28 -8.04
CA GLY A 254 13.08 -13.29 -6.95
C GLY A 254 12.21 -12.08 -7.28
N LYS A 255 11.22 -12.24 -8.18
CA LYS A 255 10.33 -11.16 -8.64
C LYS A 255 8.94 -11.31 -8.05
N LEU A 256 8.43 -10.20 -7.54
CA LEU A 256 7.04 -9.98 -7.14
C LEU A 256 6.45 -8.93 -8.08
N ARG A 257 5.26 -9.17 -8.62
CA ARG A 257 4.48 -8.19 -9.38
C ARG A 257 3.10 -8.05 -8.75
N VAL A 258 2.66 -6.81 -8.59
CA VAL A 258 1.28 -6.48 -8.21
C VAL A 258 0.71 -5.56 -9.29
N ASN A 259 -0.34 -6.01 -9.98
CA ASN A 259 -0.91 -5.25 -11.10
C ASN A 259 -1.56 -3.95 -10.65
N LYS A 260 -2.36 -4.02 -9.59
CA LYS A 260 -3.04 -2.87 -9.00
C LYS A 260 -3.22 -3.09 -7.50
N PHE A 261 -2.82 -2.09 -6.73
CA PHE A 261 -3.13 -1.91 -5.31
C PHE A 261 -4.03 -0.68 -5.16
N GLU A 262 -5.03 -0.76 -4.30
CA GLU A 262 -5.91 0.36 -4.01
C GLU A 262 -6.28 0.44 -2.53
N LEU A 263 -6.09 1.62 -1.92
CA LEU A 263 -6.70 2.01 -0.66
C LEU A 263 -7.90 2.89 -1.00
N GLU A 264 -9.08 2.28 -1.03
CA GLU A 264 -10.33 2.90 -1.43
C GLU A 264 -11.12 3.36 -0.18
N PRO A 265 -11.45 4.65 -0.06
CA PRO A 265 -12.31 5.13 1.02
C PRO A 265 -13.74 4.63 0.83
N ARG A 266 -14.38 4.17 1.91
CA ARG A 266 -15.75 3.64 1.86
C ARG A 266 -16.85 4.72 1.88
N TYR A 267 -16.47 5.97 2.09
CA TYR A 267 -17.38 7.12 2.15
C TYR A 267 -16.86 8.25 1.28
N ASP A 268 -17.78 9.07 0.78
CA ASP A 268 -17.47 10.27 0.00
C ASP A 268 -16.73 11.33 0.83
N GLU A 269 -16.04 12.24 0.14
CA GLU A 269 -15.21 13.31 0.73
C GLU A 269 -15.88 14.01 1.93
N MET A 270 -17.10 14.52 1.73
CA MET A 270 -17.81 15.31 2.75
C MET A 270 -18.43 14.46 3.87
N GLN A 271 -18.69 13.18 3.62
CA GLN A 271 -19.25 12.25 4.60
C GLN A 271 -18.16 11.59 5.46
N PHE A 272 -16.96 11.40 4.91
CA PHE A 272 -15.88 10.67 5.55
C PHE A 272 -15.54 11.21 6.95
N ALA A 273 -15.33 12.53 7.08
CA ALA A 273 -15.05 13.15 8.37
C ALA A 273 -16.25 13.10 9.34
N LYS A 274 -17.48 13.15 8.81
CA LYS A 274 -18.70 13.04 9.63
C LYS A 274 -18.82 11.64 10.25
N VAL A 275 -18.55 10.59 9.47
CA VAL A 275 -18.55 9.21 9.96
C VAL A 275 -17.39 8.94 10.92
N ALA A 276 -16.22 9.56 10.68
CA ALA A 276 -15.10 9.48 11.60
C ALA A 276 -15.37 10.17 12.96
N GLY A 277 -16.31 11.12 13.00
CA GLY A 277 -16.66 11.88 14.20
C GLY A 277 -15.67 13.00 14.56
N HIS A 278 -14.62 13.21 13.77
CA HIS A 278 -13.59 14.24 13.96
C HIS A 278 -12.92 14.59 12.63
N ALA A 279 -12.12 15.66 12.60
CA ALA A 279 -11.37 16.08 11.42
C ALA A 279 -10.29 15.05 11.06
N LEU A 280 -10.50 14.31 9.96
CA LEU A 280 -9.59 13.27 9.48
C LEU A 280 -9.32 13.44 7.99
N ASP A 281 -8.06 13.28 7.58
CA ASP A 281 -7.67 13.29 6.17
C ASP A 281 -8.15 11.98 5.50
N ARG A 282 -8.88 12.12 4.38
CA ARG A 282 -9.34 11.00 3.55
C ARG A 282 -8.31 10.70 2.48
N PHE A 283 -7.78 9.48 2.47
CA PHE A 283 -6.77 9.03 1.50
C PHE A 283 -7.37 8.07 0.47
N HIS A 284 -7.32 8.41 -0.80
CA HIS A 284 -7.58 7.48 -1.89
C HIS A 284 -6.27 7.24 -2.64
N ILE A 285 -5.76 6.01 -2.55
CA ILE A 285 -4.47 5.66 -3.14
C ILE A 285 -4.71 4.55 -4.14
N GLN A 286 -4.21 4.72 -5.35
CA GLN A 286 -4.14 3.66 -6.35
C GLN A 286 -2.72 3.60 -6.90
N MET A 287 -2.13 2.42 -6.94
CA MET A 287 -0.81 2.19 -7.53
C MET A 287 -0.90 1.01 -8.49
N SER A 288 -0.37 1.18 -9.69
CA SER A 288 -0.37 0.17 -10.73
C SER A 288 1.05 -0.31 -11.04
N ASP A 289 1.14 -1.47 -11.70
CA ASP A 289 2.38 -2.08 -12.20
C ASP A 289 3.53 -2.04 -11.19
N ILE A 290 3.22 -2.44 -9.96
CA ILE A 290 4.18 -2.52 -8.89
C ILE A 290 5.03 -3.75 -9.13
N SER A 291 6.34 -3.60 -9.13
CA SER A 291 7.29 -4.69 -9.22
C SER A 291 8.30 -4.59 -8.10
N MET A 292 8.74 -5.72 -7.58
CA MET A 292 9.81 -5.80 -6.60
C MET A 292 10.76 -6.92 -6.99
N SER A 293 12.06 -6.67 -6.83
CA SER A 293 13.12 -7.58 -7.24
C SER A 293 14.24 -7.64 -6.21
N GLY A 294 14.96 -8.77 -6.21
CA GLY A 294 16.02 -9.03 -5.24
C GLY A 294 15.48 -9.22 -3.83
N ILE A 295 14.32 -9.87 -3.70
CA ILE A 295 13.73 -10.22 -2.41
C ILE A 295 14.59 -11.28 -1.73
N ASP A 296 15.01 -11.04 -0.49
CA ASP A 296 15.75 -11.99 0.34
C ASP A 296 14.78 -12.95 1.04
N LEU A 297 14.43 -14.05 0.36
CA LEU A 297 13.49 -15.04 0.88
C LEU A 297 13.98 -15.77 2.13
N PRO A 298 15.25 -16.23 2.23
CA PRO A 298 15.76 -16.81 3.46
C PRO A 298 15.57 -15.90 4.68
N VAL A 299 15.84 -14.60 4.53
CA VAL A 299 15.61 -13.62 5.60
C VAL A 299 14.12 -13.42 5.88
N TYR A 300 13.28 -13.34 4.86
CA TYR A 300 11.83 -13.24 5.05
C TYR A 300 11.27 -14.44 5.82
N ILE A 301 11.67 -15.67 5.48
CA ILE A 301 11.18 -16.88 6.16
C ILE A 301 11.69 -16.98 7.60
N SER A 302 12.98 -16.71 7.81
CA SER A 302 13.61 -16.90 9.12
C SER A 302 13.31 -15.76 10.11
N LYS A 303 13.17 -14.52 9.64
CA LYS A 303 13.07 -13.32 10.48
C LYS A 303 11.82 -12.47 10.22
N GLN A 304 11.01 -12.82 9.22
CA GLN A 304 9.83 -12.04 8.80
C GLN A 304 10.19 -10.61 8.36
N GLU A 305 11.43 -10.37 7.91
CA GLU A 305 11.86 -9.09 7.39
C GLU A 305 11.74 -9.07 5.87
N LEU A 306 10.98 -8.12 5.32
CA LEU A 306 10.90 -7.92 3.87
C LEU A 306 12.10 -7.08 3.42
N ARG A 307 13.11 -7.71 2.83
CA ARG A 307 14.27 -7.02 2.25
C ARG A 307 14.27 -7.17 0.74
N ALA A 308 14.34 -6.06 0.02
CA ALA A 308 14.40 -6.03 -1.44
C ALA A 308 15.42 -5.00 -1.95
N LYS A 309 16.03 -5.29 -3.11
CA LYS A 309 16.97 -4.37 -3.76
C LYS A 309 16.25 -3.23 -4.48
N GLU A 310 15.19 -3.56 -5.21
CA GLU A 310 14.51 -2.57 -6.04
C GLU A 310 13.00 -2.81 -6.07
N MET A 311 12.25 -1.72 -5.98
CA MET A 311 10.82 -1.66 -6.24
C MET A 311 10.57 -0.65 -7.35
N GLY A 312 9.75 -1.00 -8.34
CA GLY A 312 9.24 -0.08 -9.35
C GLY A 312 7.73 0.10 -9.18
N ILE A 313 7.25 1.32 -9.32
CA ILE A 313 5.82 1.66 -9.35
C ILE A 313 5.59 2.51 -10.60
N THR A 314 4.68 2.07 -11.46
CA THR A 314 4.39 2.77 -12.73
C THR A 314 2.89 3.04 -12.81
N ASN A 315 2.53 4.31 -12.95
CA ASN A 315 1.15 4.78 -12.96
C ASN A 315 0.48 4.66 -11.59
N GLY A 316 -0.31 5.67 -11.24
CA GLY A 316 -1.07 5.68 -10.00
C GLY A 316 -1.45 7.07 -9.58
N PHE A 317 -2.21 7.16 -8.50
CA PHE A 317 -2.49 8.42 -7.86
C PHE A 317 -2.58 8.31 -6.34
N ILE A 318 -2.32 9.42 -5.67
CA ILE A 318 -2.58 9.66 -4.27
C ILE A 318 -3.48 10.90 -4.20
N SER A 319 -4.73 10.73 -3.77
CA SER A 319 -5.65 11.83 -3.52
C SER A 319 -5.92 11.95 -2.02
N VAL A 320 -5.63 13.11 -1.46
CA VAL A 320 -5.84 13.42 -0.05
C VAL A 320 -6.84 14.56 0.05
N PHE A 321 -7.96 14.30 0.73
CA PHE A 321 -9.00 15.28 0.96
C PHE A 321 -9.11 15.66 2.45
N ASN A 322 -9.15 16.95 2.74
CA ASN A 322 -9.39 17.50 4.06
C ASN A 322 -10.65 18.38 4.06
N ASN A 323 -11.58 18.07 4.96
CA ASN A 323 -12.75 18.90 5.19
C ASN A 323 -12.42 20.00 6.21
N GLY A 324 -12.05 21.20 5.73
CA GLY A 324 -11.72 22.34 6.58
C GLY A 324 -12.92 22.97 7.30
N SER A 325 -14.14 22.43 7.15
CA SER A 325 -15.33 22.87 7.91
C SER A 325 -15.52 22.15 9.24
N VAL A 326 -14.80 21.05 9.48
CA VAL A 326 -14.86 20.32 10.74
C VAL A 326 -13.83 20.91 11.69
N ASP A 327 -14.23 21.22 12.92
CA ASP A 327 -13.35 21.85 13.90
C ASP A 327 -12.09 21.00 14.12
N GLN A 328 -10.93 21.60 13.84
CA GLN A 328 -9.63 20.94 13.95
C GLN A 328 -9.15 20.85 15.41
N GLN A 329 -9.78 21.58 16.35
CA GLN A 329 -9.39 21.59 17.76
C GLN A 329 -9.89 20.36 18.52
N VAL A 330 -10.95 19.71 18.03
CA VAL A 330 -11.47 18.46 18.61
C VAL A 330 -10.92 17.26 17.82
N GLY A 331 -9.75 16.76 18.22
CA GLY A 331 -9.56 15.30 18.19
C GLY A 331 -8.27 14.70 17.63
N GLU A 332 -7.41 15.40 16.89
CA GLU A 332 -6.23 14.70 16.31
C GLU A 332 -4.92 15.51 16.26
N LEU A 333 -3.98 15.14 17.13
CA LEU A 333 -2.58 15.54 16.99
C LEU A 333 -1.99 14.85 15.76
N LYS A 334 -1.56 15.63 14.76
CA LYS A 334 -0.88 15.11 13.56
C LYS A 334 0.63 14.99 13.73
N ILE A 335 1.11 15.01 14.97
CA ILE A 335 2.50 14.78 15.34
C ILE A 335 2.87 13.33 15.03
N GLY A 336 4.06 13.10 14.47
CA GLY A 336 4.53 11.75 14.20
C GLY A 336 3.93 11.11 12.94
N ARG A 337 3.38 11.92 12.02
CA ARG A 337 2.65 11.44 10.82
C ARG A 337 3.31 11.81 9.51
N PHE A 338 4.57 12.27 9.53
CA PHE A 338 5.32 12.47 8.30
C PHE A 338 5.66 11.14 7.63
N PRO A 339 5.87 11.10 6.30
CA PRO A 339 6.04 9.84 5.57
C PRO A 339 7.10 8.90 6.17
N HIS A 340 8.26 9.43 6.53
CA HIS A 340 9.34 8.66 7.16
C HIS A 340 9.00 8.18 8.58
N GLN A 341 8.19 8.92 9.34
CA GLN A 341 7.72 8.51 10.66
C GLN A 341 6.65 7.42 10.57
N LEU A 342 5.75 7.52 9.58
CA LEU A 342 4.77 6.47 9.29
C LEU A 342 5.46 5.17 8.86
N LEU A 343 6.53 5.27 8.06
CA LEU A 343 7.41 4.15 7.75
C LEU A 343 7.97 3.48 9.03
N GLN A 344 8.42 4.27 10.01
CA GLN A 344 8.91 3.71 11.29
C GLN A 344 7.82 3.02 12.11
N LYS A 345 6.53 3.39 11.92
CA LYS A 345 5.39 2.81 12.62
C LYS A 345 4.83 1.54 11.97
N LEU A 346 5.33 1.16 10.78
CA LEU A 346 4.91 -0.09 10.16
C LEU A 346 5.31 -1.27 11.04
N ALA A 347 4.35 -2.14 11.35
CA ALA A 347 4.58 -3.37 12.11
C ALA A 347 5.56 -4.35 11.41
N PRO A 348 5.45 -4.62 10.09
CA PRO A 348 6.44 -5.48 9.43
C PRO A 348 7.79 -4.77 9.29
N PRO A 349 8.91 -5.44 9.62
CA PRO A 349 10.25 -4.95 9.32
C PRO A 349 10.47 -4.95 7.80
N VAL A 350 10.86 -3.81 7.24
CA VAL A 350 11.00 -3.62 5.80
C VAL A 350 12.27 -2.86 5.46
N LEU A 351 12.93 -3.28 4.38
CA LEU A 351 13.99 -2.57 3.67
C LEU A 351 13.74 -2.69 2.17
N VAL A 352 13.60 -1.55 1.50
CA VAL A 352 13.71 -1.44 0.05
C VAL A 352 14.84 -0.47 -0.25
N GLN A 353 15.93 -0.97 -0.84
CA GLN A 353 17.12 -0.15 -1.05
C GLN A 353 16.85 1.00 -2.04
N LYS A 354 16.05 0.74 -3.08
CA LYS A 354 15.66 1.74 -4.08
C LYS A 354 14.20 1.56 -4.51
N ILE A 355 13.43 2.65 -4.50
CA ILE A 355 12.10 2.69 -5.14
C ILE A 355 12.20 3.62 -6.35
N LYS A 356 11.81 3.13 -7.52
CA LYS A 356 11.60 3.94 -8.73
C LYS A 356 10.12 4.22 -8.89
N LEU A 357 9.78 5.51 -8.97
CA LEU A 357 8.45 6.01 -9.23
C LEU A 357 8.41 6.50 -10.68
N LYS A 358 7.36 6.14 -11.42
CA LYS A 358 7.10 6.69 -12.75
C LYS A 358 5.62 7.01 -12.88
N ASP A 359 5.35 8.25 -13.28
CA ASP A 359 4.02 8.72 -13.68
C ASP A 359 2.95 8.55 -12.59
N VAL A 360 3.20 9.09 -11.39
CA VAL A 360 2.23 9.04 -10.28
C VAL A 360 1.71 10.44 -9.97
N ASP A 361 0.39 10.58 -9.89
CA ASP A 361 -0.24 11.85 -9.55
C ASP A 361 -0.43 11.98 -8.05
N VAL A 362 -0.16 13.15 -7.48
CA VAL A 362 -0.44 13.44 -6.08
C VAL A 362 -1.32 14.68 -6.02
N SER A 363 -2.47 14.60 -5.37
CA SER A 363 -3.34 15.75 -5.16
C SER A 363 -3.75 15.90 -3.70
N TYR A 364 -3.72 17.15 -3.23
CA TYR A 364 -4.23 17.54 -1.93
C TYR A 364 -5.34 18.56 -2.10
N ILE A 365 -6.50 18.26 -1.51
CA ILE A 365 -7.73 19.02 -1.65
C ILE A 365 -8.17 19.48 -0.27
N ILE A 366 -8.44 20.77 -0.12
CA ILE A 366 -9.00 21.35 1.09
C ILE A 366 -10.34 22.01 0.74
N TYR A 367 -11.38 21.65 1.49
CA TYR A 367 -12.64 22.39 1.47
C TYR A 367 -12.60 23.57 2.45
N ASN A 368 -12.93 24.77 2.00
CA ASN A 368 -12.97 25.98 2.83
C ASN A 368 -14.44 26.40 3.06
N SER A 369 -14.82 26.56 4.33
CA SER A 369 -16.19 26.92 4.73
C SER A 369 -16.56 28.38 4.41
N GLU A 370 -15.59 29.31 4.37
CA GLU A 370 -15.85 30.72 4.08
C GLU A 370 -16.17 30.92 2.59
N SER A 371 -15.40 30.29 1.70
CA SER A 371 -15.61 30.37 0.26
C SER A 371 -16.61 29.36 -0.28
N GLN A 372 -16.93 28.30 0.49
CA GLN A 372 -17.70 27.13 0.03
C GLN A 372 -17.09 26.45 -1.21
N GLN A 373 -15.77 26.59 -1.39
CA GLN A 373 -15.04 26.06 -2.53
C GLN A 373 -13.91 25.11 -2.10
N ARG A 374 -13.48 24.26 -3.04
CA ARG A 374 -12.33 23.38 -2.87
C ARG A 374 -11.08 24.05 -3.44
N GLY A 375 -10.05 24.18 -2.62
CA GLY A 375 -8.69 24.42 -3.10
C GLY A 375 -8.01 23.09 -3.42
N ARG A 376 -7.41 22.98 -4.60
CA ARG A 376 -6.68 21.78 -5.04
C ARG A 376 -5.26 22.17 -5.44
N ILE A 377 -4.29 21.46 -4.87
CA ILE A 377 -2.93 21.41 -5.38
C ILE A 377 -2.67 20.01 -5.94
N SER A 378 -2.17 19.92 -7.17
CA SER A 378 -1.77 18.66 -7.81
C SER A 378 -0.32 18.70 -8.26
N PHE A 379 0.31 17.54 -8.20
CA PHE A 379 1.65 17.21 -8.65
C PHE A 379 1.50 16.04 -9.60
N GLU A 380 1.45 16.34 -10.89
CA GLU A 380 1.10 15.41 -11.96
C GLU A 380 2.36 14.83 -12.60
N HIS A 381 2.26 13.61 -13.13
CA HIS A 381 3.37 12.92 -13.79
C HIS A 381 4.61 12.75 -12.89
N THR A 382 4.42 12.59 -11.58
CA THR A 382 5.54 12.53 -10.62
C THR A 382 6.38 11.28 -10.86
N SER A 383 7.68 11.48 -11.07
CA SER A 383 8.65 10.42 -11.32
C SER A 383 9.91 10.67 -10.49
N GLY A 384 10.62 9.61 -10.10
CA GLY A 384 11.83 9.79 -9.31
C GLY A 384 12.32 8.55 -8.59
N ILE A 385 13.25 8.76 -7.66
CA ILE A 385 13.94 7.69 -6.94
C ILE A 385 13.91 7.97 -5.45
N PHE A 386 13.50 6.97 -4.67
CA PHE A 386 13.73 6.91 -3.23
C PHE A 386 14.88 5.95 -2.94
N LYS A 387 15.72 6.27 -1.96
CA LYS A 387 16.83 5.43 -1.49
C LYS A 387 16.71 5.17 0.00
N ASN A 388 17.10 3.96 0.43
CA ASN A 388 17.14 3.54 1.83
C ASN A 388 15.77 3.65 2.55
N VAL A 389 14.73 3.07 1.94
CA VAL A 389 13.39 3.03 2.53
C VAL A 389 13.34 1.89 3.54
N THR A 390 13.50 2.20 4.83
CA THR A 390 13.63 1.19 5.89
C THR A 390 13.07 1.61 7.25
N ASN A 391 12.61 0.64 8.04
CA ASN A 391 12.36 0.78 9.48
C ASN A 391 13.29 -0.12 10.34
N LEU A 392 14.24 -0.83 9.72
CA LEU A 392 15.14 -1.75 10.43
C LEU A 392 16.18 -1.00 11.28
N PRO A 393 16.25 -1.23 12.61
CA PRO A 393 17.22 -0.57 13.49
C PRO A 393 18.69 -0.74 13.03
N LYS A 394 19.07 -1.95 12.62
CA LYS A 394 20.44 -2.26 12.16
C LYS A 394 20.85 -1.48 10.91
N ILE A 395 19.90 -1.18 10.02
CA ILE A 395 20.18 -0.41 8.81
C ILE A 395 20.27 1.08 9.14
N LYS A 396 19.37 1.58 9.99
CA LYS A 396 19.37 2.99 10.43
C LYS A 396 20.65 3.37 11.18
N ALA A 397 21.17 2.48 12.03
CA ALA A 397 22.43 2.69 12.73
C ALA A 397 23.64 2.87 11.79
N ILE A 398 23.57 2.34 10.57
CA ILE A 398 24.62 2.48 9.54
C ILE A 398 24.33 3.70 8.66
N ASN A 399 23.09 3.83 8.19
CA ASN A 399 22.63 4.95 7.39
C ASN A 399 21.23 5.38 7.87
N PRO A 400 21.14 6.46 8.66
CA PRO A 400 19.86 6.95 9.19
C PRO A 400 19.09 7.81 8.18
N THR A 401 19.57 7.96 6.94
CA THR A 401 18.99 8.87 5.95
C THR A 401 18.21 8.11 4.88
N MET A 402 16.94 8.48 4.68
CA MET A 402 16.17 8.13 3.49
C MET A 402 16.11 9.35 2.57
N GLU A 403 16.44 9.16 1.29
CA GLU A 403 16.46 10.26 0.31
C GLU A 403 15.38 10.05 -0.75
N ALA A 404 14.82 11.14 -1.25
CA ALA A 404 13.92 11.13 -2.40
C ALA A 404 14.29 12.24 -3.38
N SER A 405 14.48 11.91 -4.65
CA SER A 405 14.70 12.85 -5.74
C SER A 405 13.57 12.69 -6.76
N LEU A 406 12.77 13.74 -6.96
CA LEU A 406 11.53 13.69 -7.72
C LEU A 406 11.49 14.83 -8.76
N ASN A 407 10.88 14.55 -9.90
CA ASN A 407 10.42 15.54 -10.87
C ASN A 407 8.90 15.39 -11.03
N THR A 408 8.18 16.50 -11.12
CA THR A 408 6.71 16.53 -11.20
C THR A 408 6.24 17.79 -11.93
N GLN A 409 4.96 17.83 -12.29
CA GLN A 409 4.30 19.01 -12.83
C GLN A 409 3.29 19.56 -11.82
N LEU A 410 3.60 20.71 -11.23
CA LEU A 410 2.66 21.44 -10.39
C LEU A 410 1.46 21.91 -11.25
N LEU A 411 0.27 21.47 -10.86
CA LEU A 411 -1.01 21.77 -11.52
C LEU A 411 -1.01 21.43 -13.03
N GLY A 412 -0.24 20.41 -13.42
CA GLY A 412 -0.10 19.96 -14.82
C GLY A 412 0.57 20.98 -15.75
N GLN A 413 1.16 22.05 -15.22
CA GLN A 413 1.66 23.17 -16.03
C GLN A 413 3.12 23.53 -15.74
N ALA A 414 3.57 23.44 -14.49
CA ALA A 414 4.89 23.94 -14.09
C ALA A 414 5.80 22.81 -13.64
N SER A 415 6.94 22.62 -14.32
CA SER A 415 7.93 21.62 -13.93
C SER A 415 8.53 21.96 -12.55
N LEU A 416 8.61 20.97 -11.68
CA LEU A 416 9.11 21.08 -10.31
C LEU A 416 10.07 19.94 -10.00
N ASP A 417 11.31 20.32 -9.66
CA ASP A 417 12.33 19.40 -9.16
C ASP A 417 12.36 19.46 -7.63
N LEU A 418 12.33 18.29 -6.97
CA LEU A 418 12.30 18.16 -5.51
C LEU A 418 13.35 17.19 -5.03
N ASN A 419 14.01 17.54 -3.93
CA ASN A 419 14.86 16.64 -3.18
C ASN A 419 14.46 16.68 -1.70
N PHE A 420 14.27 15.50 -1.12
CA PHE A 420 14.03 15.31 0.31
C PHE A 420 15.16 14.49 0.93
N LYS A 421 15.52 14.84 2.16
CA LYS A 421 16.36 14.03 3.05
C LYS A 421 15.65 13.85 4.38
N PHE A 422 15.27 12.61 4.69
CA PHE A 422 14.55 12.28 5.92
C PHE A 422 15.49 11.61 6.91
N ASN A 423 15.53 12.10 8.15
CA ASN A 423 16.23 11.41 9.23
C ASN A 423 15.30 10.36 9.88
N LEU A 424 15.62 9.09 9.66
CA LEU A 424 14.84 7.93 10.11
C LEU A 424 14.92 7.67 11.63
N GLU A 425 15.86 8.30 12.33
CA GLU A 425 16.05 8.18 13.78
C GLU A 425 15.54 9.39 14.56
N SER A 426 15.14 10.46 13.86
CA SER A 426 14.72 11.69 14.53
C SER A 426 13.39 11.50 15.28
N PRO A 427 13.35 11.68 16.62
CA PRO A 427 12.11 11.59 17.38
C PRO A 427 11.13 12.71 17.01
N LYS A 428 11.66 13.89 16.63
CA LYS A 428 10.88 15.02 16.14
C LYS A 428 10.54 14.93 14.65
N GLY A 429 10.98 13.88 13.95
CA GLY A 429 10.69 13.70 12.52
C GLY A 429 11.39 14.73 11.63
N TYR A 430 12.66 15.02 11.93
CA TYR A 430 13.48 15.96 11.16
C TYR A 430 13.64 15.51 9.69
N PHE A 431 13.51 16.47 8.79
CA PHE A 431 13.79 16.31 7.37
C PHE A 431 14.20 17.62 6.72
N GLU A 432 14.85 17.51 5.58
CA GLU A 432 15.21 18.63 4.71
C GLU A 432 14.48 18.48 3.39
N TYR A 433 14.07 19.60 2.80
CA TYR A 433 13.49 19.61 1.48
C TYR A 433 13.93 20.85 0.71
N LYS A 434 14.28 20.64 -0.55
CA LYS A 434 14.68 21.71 -1.47
C LYS A 434 14.14 21.44 -2.86
N GLY A 435 13.95 22.51 -3.62
CA GLY A 435 13.42 22.36 -4.96
C GLY A 435 13.50 23.61 -5.80
N VAL A 436 13.21 23.41 -7.08
CA VAL A 436 13.14 24.46 -8.11
C VAL A 436 11.86 24.25 -8.91
N LEU A 437 10.97 25.22 -8.82
CA LEU A 437 9.81 25.34 -9.69
C LEU A 437 10.19 26.25 -10.85
N HIS A 438 10.11 25.73 -12.06
CA HIS A 438 10.49 26.41 -13.30
C HIS A 438 9.39 27.35 -13.79
N ASN A 439 9.64 28.05 -14.90
CA ASN A 439 8.76 29.10 -15.41
C ASN A 439 7.30 28.64 -15.60
N PHE A 440 6.35 29.47 -15.15
CA PHE A 440 4.93 29.25 -15.41
C PHE A 440 4.07 30.52 -15.24
N ASN A 441 2.84 30.47 -15.76
CA ASN A 441 1.87 31.54 -15.59
C ASN A 441 1.22 31.48 -14.19
N ALA A 442 1.41 32.52 -13.37
CA ALA A 442 0.93 32.56 -11.99
C ALA A 442 -0.60 32.41 -11.86
N ARG A 443 -1.36 32.67 -12.93
CA ARG A 443 -2.83 32.50 -12.92
C ARG A 443 -3.26 31.06 -12.63
N VAL A 444 -2.42 30.06 -12.89
CA VAL A 444 -2.73 28.65 -12.56
C VAL A 444 -2.99 28.46 -11.05
N LEU A 445 -2.31 29.25 -10.20
CA LEU A 445 -2.46 29.20 -8.74
C LEU A 445 -3.85 29.64 -8.26
N ASN A 446 -4.69 30.23 -9.13
CA ASN A 446 -6.08 30.56 -8.82
C ASN A 446 -6.93 29.34 -8.41
N GLN A 447 -6.50 28.12 -8.72
CA GLN A 447 -7.12 26.89 -8.20
C GLN A 447 -6.96 26.72 -6.67
N ILE A 448 -6.04 27.49 -6.07
CA ILE A 448 -5.74 27.46 -4.64
C ILE A 448 -6.03 28.83 -4.02
N THR A 449 -5.52 29.90 -4.63
CA THR A 449 -5.55 31.26 -4.04
C THR A 449 -6.97 31.83 -3.96
N LYS A 450 -7.85 31.52 -4.93
CA LYS A 450 -9.27 31.94 -4.87
C LYS A 450 -10.03 31.21 -3.75
N PRO A 451 -10.09 29.86 -3.73
CA PRO A 451 -10.90 29.15 -2.75
C PRO A 451 -10.36 29.23 -1.33
N LEU A 452 -9.03 29.26 -1.14
CA LEU A 452 -8.44 29.22 0.21
C LEU A 452 -7.99 30.60 0.71
N GLY A 453 -7.57 31.49 -0.19
CA GLY A 453 -7.05 32.81 0.17
C GLY A 453 -8.00 33.96 -0.11
N LEU A 454 -9.11 33.72 -0.83
CA LEU A 454 -9.97 34.78 -1.38
C LEU A 454 -9.17 35.81 -2.17
N VAL A 455 -8.13 35.37 -2.89
CA VAL A 455 -7.30 36.21 -3.76
C VAL A 455 -7.33 35.65 -5.18
N ARG A 456 -7.58 36.52 -6.17
CA ARG A 456 -7.44 36.18 -7.58
C ARG A 456 -6.15 36.80 -8.12
N ILE A 457 -5.31 36.00 -8.76
CA ILE A 457 -4.21 36.48 -9.59
C ILE A 457 -4.78 36.86 -10.96
N ASN A 458 -4.66 38.12 -11.33
CA ASN A 458 -5.14 38.64 -12.61
C ASN A 458 -4.14 38.32 -13.73
N ARG A 459 -2.85 38.53 -13.45
CA ARG A 459 -1.71 38.27 -14.35
C ARG A 459 -0.42 38.15 -13.52
N GLY A 460 0.64 37.65 -14.16
CA GLY A 460 1.94 37.40 -13.55
C GLY A 460 2.60 36.17 -14.16
N ILE A 461 3.91 36.29 -14.39
CA ILE A 461 4.75 35.17 -14.82
C ILE A 461 5.77 34.91 -13.72
N VAL A 462 5.82 33.66 -13.26
CA VAL A 462 6.90 33.20 -12.40
C VAL A 462 8.01 32.73 -13.33
N ASP A 463 9.21 33.29 -13.15
CA ASP A 463 10.40 32.81 -13.85
C ASP A 463 10.96 31.58 -13.16
N LYS A 464 11.13 31.66 -11.83
CA LYS A 464 11.71 30.60 -11.01
C LYS A 464 11.33 30.77 -9.55
N LEU A 465 11.02 29.68 -8.86
CA LEU A 465 10.93 29.65 -7.40
C LEU A 465 11.90 28.58 -6.88
N GLN A 466 12.91 29.02 -6.13
CA GLN A 466 13.89 28.15 -5.51
C GLN A 466 13.73 28.19 -3.99
N PHE A 467 13.82 27.03 -3.35
CA PHE A 467 13.67 26.93 -1.90
C PHE A 467 14.56 25.85 -1.30
N ASP A 468 14.95 26.08 -0.05
CA ASP A 468 15.73 25.13 0.77
C ASP A 468 15.30 25.27 2.23
N PHE A 469 14.81 24.19 2.81
CA PHE A 469 14.20 24.17 4.15
C PHE A 469 14.68 22.99 4.98
N LYS A 470 14.78 23.24 6.28
CA LYS A 470 14.88 22.24 7.35
C LYS A 470 13.57 22.26 8.13
N ALA A 471 13.04 21.10 8.45
CA ALA A 471 11.72 20.97 9.04
C ALA A 471 11.61 19.79 9.99
N ASP A 472 10.70 19.89 10.95
CA ASP A 472 10.34 18.82 11.87
C ASP A 472 8.87 18.97 12.31
N ASN A 473 8.45 18.24 13.35
CA ASN A 473 7.07 18.33 13.85
C ASN A 473 6.70 19.71 14.43
N THR A 474 7.67 20.60 14.69
CA THR A 474 7.44 21.92 15.30
C THR A 474 7.36 23.06 14.28
N GLY A 475 7.94 22.89 13.10
CA GLY A 475 8.03 23.99 12.13
C GLY A 475 8.94 23.71 10.94
N ALA A 476 9.16 24.76 10.15
CA ALA A 476 10.09 24.76 9.03
C ALA A 476 10.85 26.09 8.99
N VAL A 477 12.17 26.01 8.85
CA VAL A 477 13.08 27.15 8.71
C VAL A 477 13.84 27.01 7.41
N GLY A 478 13.91 28.07 6.62
CA GLY A 478 14.54 27.98 5.30
C GLY A 478 14.61 29.29 4.55
N LYS A 479 15.06 29.18 3.30
CA LYS A 479 15.21 30.31 2.38
C LYS A 479 14.33 30.09 1.15
N VAL A 480 13.72 31.17 0.68
CA VAL A 480 12.92 31.21 -0.55
C VAL A 480 13.40 32.35 -1.45
N ASP A 481 13.73 31.99 -2.69
CA ASP A 481 14.13 32.90 -3.75
C ASP A 481 13.06 32.84 -4.86
N PHE A 482 12.21 33.88 -4.94
CA PHE A 482 11.05 33.90 -5.84
C PHE A 482 11.20 34.97 -6.93
N TYR A 483 11.46 34.53 -8.16
CA TYR A 483 11.67 35.36 -9.35
C TYR A 483 10.39 35.43 -10.17
N TYR A 484 9.86 36.63 -10.40
CA TYR A 484 8.60 36.84 -11.11
C TYR A 484 8.48 38.25 -11.66
N TYR A 485 7.56 38.45 -12.60
CA TYR A 485 7.26 39.75 -13.19
C TYR A 485 5.78 39.90 -13.58
N ASP A 486 5.34 41.15 -13.72
CA ASP A 486 3.96 41.56 -14.03
C ASP A 486 2.89 40.94 -13.10
N LEU A 487 3.20 40.78 -11.80
CA LEU A 487 2.24 40.26 -10.84
C LEU A 487 1.14 41.29 -10.54
N SER A 488 -0.11 40.90 -10.71
CA SER A 488 -1.27 41.66 -10.26
C SER A 488 -2.31 40.73 -9.64
N VAL A 489 -2.88 41.16 -8.52
CA VAL A 489 -3.89 40.38 -7.80
C VAL A 489 -5.17 41.20 -7.53
N ALA A 490 -6.22 40.52 -7.13
CA ALA A 490 -7.47 41.10 -6.69
C ALA A 490 -7.99 40.41 -5.43
N LEU A 491 -8.49 41.19 -4.47
CA LEU A 491 -9.13 40.67 -3.27
C LEU A 491 -10.59 40.30 -3.58
N MET A 492 -10.98 39.11 -3.17
CA MET A 492 -12.30 38.53 -3.40
C MET A 492 -13.14 38.58 -2.12
N ARG A 493 -14.45 38.36 -2.26
CA ARG A 493 -15.37 38.08 -1.17
C ARG A 493 -16.44 37.08 -1.62
N ASN A 494 -16.97 36.33 -0.68
CA ASN A 494 -18.22 35.61 -0.88
C ASN A 494 -19.39 36.60 -0.84
N ASP A 495 -20.31 36.53 -1.80
CA ASP A 495 -21.47 37.42 -1.91
C ASP A 495 -22.74 36.54 -1.89
N PRO A 496 -23.57 36.58 -0.84
CA PRO A 496 -24.71 35.66 -0.68
C PRO A 496 -25.74 35.68 -1.81
N ALA A 497 -25.72 36.74 -2.64
CA ALA A 497 -26.62 36.89 -3.79
C ALA A 497 -26.06 36.31 -5.10
N LYS A 498 -24.84 35.75 -5.10
CA LYS A 498 -24.19 35.21 -6.31
C LYS A 498 -23.53 33.86 -6.03
N ASP A 499 -23.65 32.93 -6.97
CA ASP A 499 -23.05 31.58 -6.89
C ASP A 499 -21.53 31.54 -7.14
N HIS A 500 -20.85 32.70 -7.16
CA HIS A 500 -19.41 32.79 -7.39
C HIS A 500 -18.78 33.94 -6.59
N LEU A 501 -17.49 33.79 -6.25
CA LEU A 501 -16.72 34.83 -5.55
C LEU A 501 -16.63 36.11 -6.38
N VAL A 502 -16.89 37.26 -5.75
CA VAL A 502 -16.92 38.57 -6.41
C VAL A 502 -15.70 39.39 -5.97
N ALA A 503 -15.10 40.13 -6.91
CA ALA A 503 -14.03 41.06 -6.60
C ALA A 503 -14.54 42.20 -5.69
N ARG A 504 -13.75 42.60 -4.68
CA ARG A 504 -14.02 43.79 -3.87
C ARG A 504 -13.64 45.05 -4.67
N GLY A 505 -14.47 45.43 -5.65
CA GLY A 505 -14.14 46.39 -6.72
C GLY A 505 -13.26 47.60 -6.35
N LEU A 506 -13.53 48.30 -5.23
CA LEU A 506 -12.76 49.49 -4.82
C LEU A 506 -11.62 49.22 -3.82
N ILE A 507 -11.69 48.13 -3.03
CA ILE A 507 -10.61 47.72 -2.10
C ILE A 507 -9.46 47.03 -2.88
N SER A 508 -9.80 46.41 -4.01
CA SER A 508 -8.84 45.72 -4.88
C SER A 508 -7.88 46.66 -5.62
N ILE A 509 -8.21 47.95 -5.76
CA ILE A 509 -7.35 48.99 -6.36
C ILE A 509 -6.23 49.37 -5.39
N LEU A 510 -6.54 49.52 -4.09
CA LEU A 510 -5.55 49.75 -3.03
C LEU A 510 -4.58 48.56 -2.90
N ALA A 511 -5.05 47.34 -3.19
CA ALA A 511 -4.20 46.15 -3.08
C ALA A 511 -3.09 46.05 -4.13
N ASN A 512 -3.33 46.53 -5.35
CA ASN A 512 -2.28 46.59 -6.38
C ASN A 512 -1.38 47.84 -6.24
N ALA A 513 -1.85 48.91 -5.61
CA ALA A 513 -1.12 50.18 -5.48
C ALA A 513 -0.23 50.28 -4.23
N LEU A 514 -0.53 49.56 -3.14
CA LEU A 514 0.17 49.71 -1.85
C LEU A 514 0.90 48.44 -1.36
N ILE A 515 0.58 47.26 -1.90
CA ILE A 515 0.85 46.01 -1.15
C ILE A 515 1.87 45.10 -1.84
N ILE A 516 1.79 44.96 -3.17
CA ILE A 516 2.44 43.85 -3.86
C ILE A 516 3.50 44.38 -4.81
N ASN A 517 4.73 43.91 -4.63
CA ASN A 517 5.77 44.10 -5.60
C ASN A 517 5.35 43.42 -6.91
N SER A 518 5.31 44.16 -8.02
CA SER A 518 4.92 43.62 -9.32
C SER A 518 5.97 42.70 -9.94
N GLU A 519 7.21 42.78 -9.45
CA GLU A 519 8.38 42.10 -9.98
C GLU A 519 9.41 41.87 -8.86
N ASN A 520 10.19 40.80 -8.99
CA ASN A 520 11.37 40.51 -8.15
C ASN A 520 12.42 39.80 -9.03
N PRO A 521 13.61 40.37 -9.29
CA PRO A 521 14.14 41.65 -8.77
C PRO A 521 13.28 42.88 -9.13
N ASN A 522 13.40 43.94 -8.34
CA ASN A 522 12.68 45.20 -8.60
C ASN A 522 13.28 45.96 -9.81
N ARG A 523 12.70 47.11 -10.18
CA ARG A 523 13.18 47.96 -11.29
C ARG A 523 14.61 48.48 -11.13
N ASN A 524 15.14 48.49 -9.90
CA ASN A 524 16.52 48.86 -9.60
C ASN A 524 17.46 47.63 -9.60
N ASN A 525 16.96 46.48 -10.05
CA ASN A 525 17.67 45.20 -10.09
C ASN A 525 18.03 44.64 -8.69
N GLU A 526 17.31 45.07 -7.65
CA GLU A 526 17.49 44.58 -6.28
C GLU A 526 16.61 43.35 -6.05
N PHE A 527 17.21 42.24 -5.63
CA PHE A 527 16.51 40.99 -5.38
C PHE A 527 16.13 40.85 -3.91
N THR A 528 14.85 40.59 -3.63
CA THR A 528 14.34 40.31 -2.29
C THR A 528 14.22 38.81 -2.07
N SER A 529 15.18 38.27 -1.32
CA SER A 529 15.11 36.90 -0.78
C SER A 529 14.34 36.86 0.54
N SER A 530 13.64 35.76 0.82
CA SER A 530 12.94 35.56 2.08
C SER A 530 13.58 34.48 2.93
N VAL A 531 13.92 34.82 4.17
CA VAL A 531 14.16 33.85 5.25
C VAL A 531 12.85 33.57 5.95
N VAL A 532 12.50 32.29 6.11
CA VAL A 532 11.23 31.83 6.69
C VAL A 532 11.49 31.12 8.00
N ASN A 533 10.65 31.39 9.01
CA ASN A 533 10.61 30.67 10.27
C ASN A 533 9.15 30.35 10.64
N TYR A 534 8.62 29.33 9.98
CA TYR A 534 7.22 28.94 10.12
C TYR A 534 7.05 27.99 11.31
N LYS A 535 6.18 28.37 12.26
CA LYS A 535 5.73 27.49 13.35
C LYS A 535 4.52 26.67 12.93
N LYS A 536 4.61 25.36 13.09
CA LYS A 536 3.57 24.41 12.67
C LYS A 536 2.56 24.16 13.80
N PRO A 537 1.26 24.36 13.58
CA PRO A 537 0.23 23.87 14.51
C PRO A 537 0.21 22.34 14.60
N ASP A 538 -0.04 21.76 15.76
CA ASP A 538 -0.03 20.31 15.99
C ASP A 538 -1.05 19.55 15.12
N SER A 539 -2.14 20.21 14.74
CA SER A 539 -3.19 19.69 13.85
C SER A 539 -2.81 19.68 12.35
N SER A 540 -1.68 20.31 11.96
CA SER A 540 -1.28 20.43 10.55
C SER A 540 -0.59 19.16 10.02
N SER A 541 -0.88 18.80 8.76
CA SER A 541 -0.28 17.66 8.07
C SER A 541 1.11 17.95 7.49
N PHE A 542 1.79 16.93 6.98
CA PHE A 542 3.05 17.06 6.23
C PHE A 542 2.93 18.03 5.04
N PHE A 543 1.91 17.85 4.20
CA PHE A 543 1.68 18.71 3.04
C PHE A 543 1.34 20.14 3.44
N SER A 544 0.56 20.31 4.52
CA SER A 544 0.23 21.65 5.04
C SER A 544 1.47 22.37 5.57
N LEU A 545 2.42 21.67 6.18
CA LEU A 545 3.69 22.26 6.62
C LEU A 545 4.44 22.84 5.42
N ILE A 546 4.72 22.01 4.42
CA ILE A 546 5.49 22.39 3.23
C ILE A 546 4.84 23.56 2.49
N TRP A 547 3.53 23.47 2.21
CA TRP A 547 2.85 24.54 1.48
C TRP A 547 2.82 25.86 2.27
N ARG A 548 2.57 25.82 3.58
CA ARG A 548 2.46 27.05 4.38
C ARG A 548 3.79 27.76 4.56
N SER A 549 4.89 27.02 4.77
CA SER A 549 6.22 27.62 4.85
C SER A 549 6.68 28.20 3.51
N LEU A 550 6.38 27.53 2.39
CA LEU A 550 6.63 28.10 1.05
C LEU A 550 5.79 29.36 0.82
N PHE A 551 4.51 29.33 1.19
CA PHE A 551 3.60 30.46 1.05
C PHE A 551 4.06 31.68 1.87
N GLU A 552 4.59 31.46 3.08
CA GLU A 552 5.18 32.53 3.89
C GLU A 552 6.38 33.19 3.19
N GLY A 553 7.28 32.38 2.61
CA GLY A 553 8.41 32.91 1.84
C GLY A 553 7.97 33.70 0.61
N ILE A 554 6.98 33.19 -0.14
CA ILE A 554 6.40 33.89 -1.29
C ILE A 554 5.79 35.23 -0.85
N LYS A 555 4.99 35.24 0.23
CA LYS A 555 4.38 36.47 0.77
C LYS A 555 5.41 37.55 1.06
N ASN A 556 6.52 37.18 1.70
CA ASN A 556 7.59 38.10 2.02
C ASN A 556 8.26 38.65 0.74
N SER A 557 8.57 37.80 -0.23
CA SER A 557 9.15 38.23 -1.52
C SER A 557 8.22 39.13 -2.34
N ILE A 558 6.91 38.97 -2.23
CA ILE A 558 5.94 39.86 -2.89
C ILE A 558 5.61 41.11 -2.08
N GLY A 559 6.25 41.32 -0.92
CA GLY A 559 6.09 42.52 -0.10
C GLY A 559 4.88 42.52 0.84
N ILE A 560 4.25 41.36 1.08
CA ILE A 560 3.14 41.22 2.04
C ILE A 560 3.72 40.90 3.43
N THR A 561 4.21 41.93 4.12
CA THR A 561 4.67 41.89 5.52
C THR A 561 3.52 42.15 6.50
N GLU A 562 3.67 41.76 7.77
CA GLU A 562 2.66 42.04 8.81
C GLU A 562 2.39 43.53 9.01
N GLU A 563 3.42 44.37 8.92
CA GLU A 563 3.32 45.83 8.99
C GLU A 563 2.41 46.38 7.89
N LYS A 564 2.69 46.02 6.63
CA LYS A 564 1.84 46.40 5.50
C LYS A 564 0.42 45.86 5.67
N GLN A 565 0.25 44.62 6.14
CA GLN A 565 -1.07 44.04 6.45
C GLN A 565 -1.86 44.88 7.47
N ASN A 566 -1.22 45.41 8.50
CA ASN A 566 -1.85 46.26 9.49
C ASN A 566 -2.19 47.66 8.93
N GLU A 567 -1.28 48.25 8.15
CA GLU A 567 -1.52 49.51 7.42
C GLU A 567 -2.76 49.40 6.51
N ILE A 568 -2.90 48.28 5.80
CA ILE A 568 -4.06 47.99 4.95
C ILE A 568 -5.35 47.87 5.77
N LYS A 569 -5.32 47.15 6.90
CA LYS A 569 -6.50 47.04 7.78
C LYS A 569 -6.97 48.41 8.23
N GLN A 570 -6.04 49.30 8.58
CA GLN A 570 -6.33 50.70 8.92
C GLN A 570 -6.90 51.48 7.73
N HIS A 571 -6.28 51.42 6.55
CA HIS A 571 -6.83 52.09 5.35
C HIS A 571 -8.22 51.58 4.96
N ILE A 572 -8.49 50.28 5.08
CA ILE A 572 -9.81 49.69 4.84
C ILE A 572 -10.81 50.21 5.88
N ALA A 573 -10.43 50.29 7.16
CA ALA A 573 -11.28 50.83 8.21
C ALA A 573 -11.62 52.31 7.96
N ASN A 574 -10.61 53.14 7.71
CA ASN A 574 -10.76 54.57 7.40
C ASN A 574 -11.64 54.79 6.16
N PHE A 575 -11.48 53.96 5.13
CA PHE A 575 -12.31 54.06 3.93
C PHE A 575 -13.77 53.66 4.18
N LYS A 576 -14.01 52.59 4.95
CA LYS A 576 -15.38 52.22 5.37
C LYS A 576 -16.04 53.35 6.16
N GLU A 577 -15.29 53.98 7.06
CA GLU A 577 -15.76 55.14 7.83
C GLU A 577 -16.10 56.32 6.91
N MET A 578 -15.23 56.65 5.94
CA MET A 578 -15.51 57.67 4.94
C MET A 578 -16.78 57.38 4.13
N GLN A 579 -17.02 56.12 3.75
CA GLN A 579 -18.24 55.71 3.04
C GLN A 579 -19.49 55.90 3.90
N ILE A 580 -19.45 55.48 5.17
CA ILE A 580 -20.55 55.68 6.12
C ILE A 580 -20.82 57.19 6.28
N ASN A 581 -19.78 57.98 6.50
CA ASN A 581 -19.88 59.45 6.61
C ASN A 581 -20.43 60.11 5.34
N HIS A 582 -20.07 59.60 4.15
CA HIS A 582 -20.65 60.07 2.89
C HIS A 582 -22.14 59.74 2.80
N GLN A 583 -22.55 58.52 3.17
CA GLN A 583 -23.96 58.12 3.17
C GLN A 583 -24.80 58.94 4.18
N ILE A 584 -24.27 59.19 5.38
CA ILE A 584 -24.90 60.07 6.37
C ILE A 584 -25.07 61.48 5.81
N ARG A 585 -24.02 62.05 5.20
CA ARG A 585 -24.09 63.38 4.55
C ARG A 585 -25.13 63.41 3.44
N LYS A 586 -25.22 62.38 2.60
CA LYS A 586 -26.23 62.27 1.54
C LYS A 586 -27.64 62.21 2.13
N ARG A 587 -27.87 61.41 3.17
CA ARG A 587 -29.16 61.30 3.88
C ARG A 587 -29.57 62.64 4.52
N ASN A 588 -28.62 63.34 5.16
CA ASN A 588 -28.86 64.65 5.76
C ASN A 588 -29.18 65.72 4.70
N ARG A 589 -28.50 65.70 3.54
CA ARG A 589 -28.84 66.58 2.41
C ARG A 589 -30.26 66.32 1.88
N LEU A 590 -30.66 65.05 1.78
CA LEU A 590 -32.02 64.66 1.39
C LEU A 590 -33.06 65.15 2.40
N LYS A 591 -32.83 64.96 3.71
CA LYS A 591 -33.70 65.49 4.77
C LYS A 591 -33.84 67.01 4.70
N ARG A 592 -32.73 67.75 4.53
CA ARG A 592 -32.75 69.21 4.36
C ARG A 592 -33.52 69.65 3.11
N ARG A 593 -33.39 68.93 2.00
CA ARG A 593 -34.17 69.20 0.77
C ARG A 593 -35.66 68.96 0.99
N GLN A 594 -36.03 67.86 1.65
CA GLN A 594 -37.43 67.57 1.99
C GLN A 594 -38.02 68.60 2.95
N GLN A 595 -37.23 69.06 3.93
CA GLN A 595 -37.64 70.09 4.89
C GLN A 595 -37.85 71.43 4.18
N ARG A 596 -36.90 71.88 3.35
CA ARG A 596 -37.06 73.08 2.51
C ARG A 596 -38.25 72.99 1.56
N ALA A 597 -38.48 71.84 0.94
CA ALA A 597 -39.66 71.62 0.09
C ALA A 597 -40.98 71.57 0.86
N ARG A 598 -40.94 71.31 2.18
CA ARG A 598 -42.12 71.38 3.06
C ARG A 598 -42.37 72.81 3.51
N GLU A 599 -41.30 73.55 3.85
CA GLU A 599 -41.35 74.99 4.16
C GLU A 599 -41.80 75.81 2.95
N HIS A 600 -41.32 75.50 1.75
CA HIS A 600 -41.76 76.16 0.52
C HIS A 600 -43.25 75.94 0.25
N ARG A 601 -43.73 74.68 0.39
CA ARG A 601 -45.17 74.37 0.28
C ARG A 601 -46.04 75.02 1.35
N LEU A 602 -45.50 75.21 2.56
CA LEU A 602 -46.19 75.93 3.63
C LEU A 602 -46.25 77.45 3.37
N ASN A 603 -45.23 78.01 2.72
CA ASN A 603 -45.20 79.42 2.32
C ASN A 603 -46.03 79.71 1.07
N GLU A 604 -46.20 78.75 0.14
CA GLU A 604 -47.12 78.87 -1.01
C GLU A 604 -48.60 78.69 -0.60
N ALA A 605 -48.87 78.12 0.57
CA ALA A 605 -50.21 77.90 1.11
C ALA A 605 -50.67 79.01 2.09
N ARG A 606 -49.83 80.02 2.34
CA ARG A 606 -50.14 81.26 3.05
C ARG A 606 -50.22 82.39 2.04
#